data_AF-A0A415S7G2-F1
#
_entry.id   AF-A0A415S7G2-F1
#
_cell.length_a   1.000
_cell.length_b   1.000
_cell.length_c   1.000
_cell.angle_alpha   90.00
_cell.angle_beta   90.00
_cell.angle_gamma   90.00
#
_symmetry.space_group_name_H-M   'P 1'
#
loop_
_entity.id
_entity.type
_entity.pdbx_description
1 polymer ?
#
loop_
_entity_poly.entity_id
_entity_poly.type
_entity_poly.pdbx_seq_one_letter_code
_entity_poly.pdbx_strand_id
1 'polypeptide(L)'
;MDRERFLAVPDESLLINALSEDTQEIILRDIREYELEKGICFARDETGKYMWLKNPFSELKKAIYSGTNLIYCEPEEVKKLYDKSRTYCIPIKLSKTDFKRLCYKAGVADLTVGGLLENFIGDLIGGERTNGSDERMYVEQWFERCWFSFDYGTTSFLSYLCNTDMTDYIEGLLEELEYYDSIDKLDNYEKMERQEVQQELEEIFSNYKEECKVEDCCFEEEIKKVKNWLNERKNYMNHTELYQKQEKNTSR
;
A
#
# COMPACT_ATOMS: atom_id res chain seq x y z
N MET A 1 7.78 -8.12 0.16
CA MET A 1 6.50 -8.86 0.05
C MET A 1 6.40 -9.43 -1.35
N ASP A 2 6.23 -10.75 -1.48
CA ASP A 2 5.97 -11.35 -2.79
C ASP A 2 4.61 -10.85 -3.29
N ARG A 3 4.61 -10.06 -4.36
CA ARG A 3 3.38 -9.50 -4.96
C ARG A 3 2.61 -10.67 -5.56
N GLU A 4 1.42 -10.97 -5.04
CA GLU A 4 0.51 -11.93 -5.68
C GLU A 4 -0.33 -11.22 -6.74
N ARG A 5 -0.55 -11.87 -7.89
CA ARG A 5 -1.43 -11.34 -8.94
C ARG A 5 -2.22 -12.46 -9.60
N PHE A 6 -3.54 -12.32 -9.54
CA PHE A 6 -4.48 -13.19 -10.24
C PHE A 6 -4.65 -12.74 -11.69
N LEU A 7 -4.48 -13.66 -12.64
CA LEU A 7 -4.72 -13.42 -14.06
C LEU A 7 -5.41 -14.62 -14.71
N ALA A 8 -6.29 -14.37 -15.67
CA ALA A 8 -6.83 -15.43 -16.52
C ALA A 8 -6.03 -15.53 -17.81
N VAL A 9 -4.95 -16.30 -17.76
CA VAL A 9 -4.06 -16.62 -18.89
C VAL A 9 -4.04 -18.14 -19.06
N PRO A 10 -4.84 -18.70 -19.99
CA PRO A 10 -4.94 -20.15 -20.15
C PRO A 10 -3.67 -20.76 -20.76
N ASP A 11 -2.93 -19.98 -21.56
CA ASP A 11 -1.64 -20.36 -22.14
C ASP A 11 -0.75 -19.12 -22.28
N GLU A 12 0.47 -19.17 -21.72
CA GLU A 12 1.44 -18.08 -21.75
C GLU A 12 2.02 -17.80 -23.15
N SER A 13 1.83 -18.72 -24.11
CA SER A 13 2.20 -18.53 -25.51
C SER A 13 1.22 -17.64 -26.27
N LEU A 14 0.01 -17.44 -25.74
CA LEU A 14 -1.01 -16.61 -26.36
C LEU A 14 -0.61 -15.13 -26.35
N LEU A 15 -1.00 -14.45 -27.43
CA LEU A 15 -0.88 -13.00 -27.52
C LEU A 15 -1.80 -12.34 -26.49
N ILE A 16 -1.34 -11.27 -25.87
CA ILE A 16 -2.10 -10.57 -24.83
C ILE A 16 -3.44 -10.04 -25.36
N ASN A 17 -3.47 -9.55 -26.60
CA ASN A 17 -4.70 -9.08 -27.25
C ASN A 17 -5.73 -10.18 -27.56
N ALA A 18 -5.37 -11.46 -27.41
CA ALA A 18 -6.26 -12.60 -27.55
C ALA A 18 -6.87 -13.07 -26.21
N LEU A 19 -6.42 -12.49 -25.09
CA LEU A 19 -6.98 -12.76 -23.76
C LEU A 19 -8.34 -12.07 -23.58
N SER A 20 -9.05 -12.40 -22.50
CA SER A 20 -10.31 -11.71 -22.16
C SER A 20 -10.10 -10.19 -21.98
N GLU A 21 -11.12 -9.38 -22.25
CA GLU A 21 -11.04 -7.92 -22.07
C GLU A 21 -10.67 -7.56 -20.63
N ASP A 22 -11.25 -8.24 -19.63
CA ASP A 22 -10.92 -8.03 -18.21
C ASP A 22 -9.44 -8.35 -17.91
N THR A 23 -8.90 -9.45 -18.45
CA THR A 23 -7.47 -9.77 -18.30
C THR A 23 -6.59 -8.70 -18.96
N GLN A 24 -6.97 -8.23 -20.15
CA GLN A 24 -6.24 -7.18 -20.87
C GLN A 24 -6.23 -5.86 -20.08
N GLU A 25 -7.36 -5.45 -19.51
CA GLU A 25 -7.45 -4.25 -18.69
C GLU A 25 -6.54 -4.33 -17.46
N ILE A 26 -6.53 -5.48 -16.78
CA ILE A 26 -5.65 -5.70 -15.62
C ILE A 26 -4.18 -5.60 -16.04
N ILE A 27 -3.79 -6.29 -17.11
CA ILE A 27 -2.42 -6.24 -17.63
C ILE A 27 -2.03 -4.80 -18.00
N LEU A 28 -2.93 -4.04 -18.63
CA LEU A 28 -2.68 -2.65 -18.98
C LEU A 28 -2.45 -1.77 -17.75
N ARG A 29 -3.16 -2.02 -16.65
CA ARG A 29 -2.93 -1.32 -15.38
C ARG A 29 -1.59 -1.70 -14.78
N ASP A 30 -1.26 -2.98 -14.73
CA ASP A 30 0.03 -3.47 -14.21
C ASP A 30 1.21 -2.90 -15.03
N ILE A 31 1.07 -2.76 -16.36
CA ILE A 31 2.07 -2.09 -17.20
C ILE A 31 2.26 -0.62 -16.79
N ARG A 32 1.17 0.13 -16.58
CA ARG A 32 1.24 1.55 -16.18
C ARG A 32 1.87 1.73 -14.81
N GLU A 33 1.52 0.87 -13.86
CA GLU A 33 2.13 0.86 -12.53
C GLU A 33 3.64 0.60 -12.64
N TYR A 34 4.05 -0.38 -13.46
CA TYR A 34 5.46 -0.66 -13.70
C TYR A 34 6.20 0.52 -14.36
N GLU A 35 5.58 1.21 -15.33
CA GLU A 35 6.13 2.43 -15.94
C GLU A 35 6.41 3.52 -14.88
N LEU A 36 5.46 3.73 -13.96
CA LEU A 36 5.57 4.70 -12.88
C LEU A 36 6.67 4.30 -11.88
N GLU A 37 6.65 3.05 -11.41
CA GLU A 37 7.61 2.51 -10.44
C GLU A 37 9.05 2.55 -10.95
N LYS A 38 9.26 2.30 -12.25
CA LYS A 38 10.61 2.25 -12.85
C LYS A 38 11.01 3.54 -13.57
N GLY A 39 10.11 4.50 -13.72
CA GLY A 39 10.36 5.72 -14.50
C GLY A 39 10.66 5.44 -15.97
N ILE A 40 10.04 4.40 -16.56
CA ILE A 40 10.24 4.01 -17.96
C ILE A 40 8.97 4.20 -18.78
N CYS A 41 9.10 4.23 -20.10
CA CYS A 41 7.98 4.26 -21.03
C CYS A 41 8.09 3.09 -22.01
N PHE A 42 7.08 2.22 -22.03
CA PHE A 42 6.94 1.18 -23.03
C PHE A 42 6.52 1.77 -24.38
N ALA A 43 6.96 1.12 -25.46
CA ALA A 43 6.65 1.53 -26.82
C ALA A 43 5.15 1.44 -27.10
N ARG A 44 4.63 2.47 -27.77
CA ARG A 44 3.24 2.56 -28.24
C ARG A 44 3.23 2.62 -29.77
N ASP A 45 2.18 2.10 -30.40
CA ASP A 45 1.96 2.27 -31.83
C ASP A 45 1.44 3.67 -32.17
N GLU A 46 1.24 3.93 -33.47
CA GLU A 46 0.70 5.18 -34.00
C GLU A 46 -0.69 5.54 -33.45
N THR A 47 -1.43 4.57 -32.90
CA THR A 47 -2.74 4.78 -32.27
C THR A 47 -2.64 5.01 -30.76
N GLY A 48 -1.43 4.98 -30.20
CA GLY A 48 -1.18 5.10 -28.76
C GLY A 48 -1.36 3.81 -27.97
N LYS A 49 -1.59 2.66 -28.62
CA LYS A 49 -1.74 1.37 -27.93
C LYS A 49 -0.36 0.77 -27.62
N TYR A 50 -0.24 0.10 -26.48
CA TYR A 50 1.00 -0.60 -26.12
C TYR A 50 1.34 -1.67 -27.15
N MET A 51 2.56 -1.61 -27.69
CA MET A 51 3.06 -2.61 -28.64
C MET A 51 3.09 -4.01 -28.03
N TRP A 52 3.34 -4.10 -26.72
CA TRP A 52 3.35 -5.33 -25.95
C TRP A 52 2.05 -6.13 -26.01
N LEU A 53 0.90 -5.52 -26.29
CA LEU A 53 -0.35 -6.26 -26.45
C LEU A 53 -0.31 -7.26 -27.62
N LYS A 54 0.60 -7.06 -28.58
CA LYS A 54 0.80 -7.93 -29.74
C LYS A 54 1.81 -9.06 -29.47
N ASN A 55 2.39 -9.13 -28.28
CA ASN A 55 3.38 -10.14 -27.90
C ASN A 55 2.75 -11.26 -27.06
N PRO A 56 3.40 -12.45 -27.03
CA PRO A 56 3.03 -13.51 -26.10
C PRO A 56 3.12 -13.07 -24.64
N PHE A 57 2.19 -13.53 -23.80
CA PHE A 57 2.20 -13.21 -22.36
C PHE A 57 3.51 -13.63 -21.67
N SER A 58 4.12 -14.74 -22.10
CA SER A 58 5.40 -15.24 -21.57
C SER A 58 6.56 -14.24 -21.70
N GLU A 59 6.54 -13.36 -22.69
CA GLU A 59 7.54 -12.27 -22.78
C GLU A 59 7.26 -11.19 -21.75
N LEU A 60 6.00 -10.79 -21.60
CA LEU A 60 5.59 -9.76 -20.64
C LEU A 60 5.83 -10.22 -19.20
N LYS A 61 5.57 -11.51 -18.92
CA LYS A 61 5.85 -12.17 -17.64
C LYS A 61 7.28 -11.98 -17.19
N LYS A 62 8.23 -12.14 -18.10
CA LYS A 62 9.67 -11.93 -17.81
C LYS A 62 10.00 -10.46 -17.57
N ALA A 63 9.26 -9.55 -18.20
CA ALA A 63 9.52 -8.12 -18.14
C ALA A 63 8.98 -7.46 -16.87
N ILE A 64 7.69 -7.61 -16.56
CA ILE A 64 7.02 -6.85 -15.48
C ILE A 64 6.59 -7.71 -14.30
N TYR A 65 6.48 -9.03 -14.47
CA TYR A 65 6.05 -9.96 -13.41
C TYR A 65 7.22 -10.78 -12.83
N SER A 66 8.47 -10.35 -13.07
CA SER A 66 9.63 -10.97 -12.45
C SER A 66 9.57 -10.74 -10.93
N GLY A 67 9.50 -11.84 -10.15
CA GLY A 67 9.31 -11.77 -8.70
C GLY A 67 7.86 -11.58 -8.23
N THR A 68 6.89 -11.63 -9.14
CA THR A 68 5.45 -11.68 -8.80
C THR A 68 4.98 -13.14 -8.78
N ASN A 69 4.27 -13.54 -7.73
CA ASN A 69 3.59 -14.83 -7.68
C ASN A 69 2.30 -14.76 -8.52
N LEU A 70 2.39 -15.20 -9.78
CA LEU A 70 1.24 -15.24 -10.69
C LEU A 70 0.35 -16.44 -10.38
N ILE A 71 -0.92 -16.18 -10.07
CA ILE A 71 -1.93 -17.19 -9.81
C ILE A 71 -2.93 -17.18 -10.96
N TYR A 72 -2.99 -18.29 -11.71
CA TYR A 72 -3.92 -18.40 -12.83
C TYR A 72 -5.32 -18.75 -12.34
N CYS A 73 -6.32 -18.06 -12.87
CA CYS A 73 -7.74 -18.24 -12.55
C CYS A 73 -8.60 -18.25 -13.81
N GLU A 74 -9.88 -18.58 -13.66
CA GLU A 74 -10.83 -18.57 -14.77
C GLU A 74 -11.17 -17.12 -15.20
N PRO A 75 -11.45 -16.87 -16.49
CA PRO A 75 -11.81 -15.54 -17.00
C PRO A 75 -12.97 -14.89 -16.25
N GLU A 76 -13.95 -15.66 -15.80
CA GLU A 76 -15.13 -15.15 -15.09
C GLU A 76 -14.80 -14.67 -13.67
N GLU A 77 -13.69 -15.13 -13.09
CA GLU A 77 -13.29 -14.82 -11.71
C GLU A 77 -12.21 -13.74 -11.64
N VAL A 78 -11.46 -13.51 -12.73
CA VAL A 78 -10.27 -12.64 -12.74
C VAL A 78 -10.56 -11.23 -12.24
N LYS A 79 -11.67 -10.63 -12.69
CA LYS A 79 -12.07 -9.28 -12.29
C LYS A 79 -12.39 -9.21 -10.80
N LYS A 80 -13.19 -10.17 -10.30
CA LYS A 80 -13.56 -10.28 -8.89
C LYS A 80 -12.32 -10.45 -8.00
N LEU A 81 -11.38 -11.30 -8.40
CA LEU A 81 -10.15 -11.54 -7.65
C LEU A 81 -9.22 -10.33 -7.68
N TYR A 82 -9.11 -9.65 -8.82
CA TYR A 82 -8.36 -8.41 -8.96
C TYR A 82 -8.93 -7.27 -8.10
N ASP A 83 -10.25 -7.05 -8.14
CA ASP A 83 -10.92 -6.04 -7.32
C ASP A 83 -10.72 -6.36 -5.83
N LYS A 84 -10.84 -7.64 -5.45
CA LYS A 84 -10.60 -8.10 -4.08
C LYS A 84 -9.16 -7.84 -3.63
N SER A 85 -8.16 -8.05 -4.51
CA SER A 85 -6.75 -7.81 -4.17
C SER A 85 -6.41 -6.32 -4.00
N ARG A 86 -7.32 -5.41 -4.35
CA ARG A 86 -7.17 -3.96 -4.18
C ARG A 86 -8.20 -3.36 -3.22
N THR A 87 -8.97 -4.20 -2.53
CA THR A 87 -10.00 -3.76 -1.60
C THR A 87 -9.50 -3.87 -0.17
N TYR A 88 -9.45 -2.73 0.53
CA TYR A 88 -9.04 -2.65 1.92
C TYR A 88 -10.23 -2.32 2.82
N CYS A 89 -10.29 -2.94 4.01
CA CYS A 89 -11.35 -2.69 4.98
C CYS A 89 -10.83 -1.82 6.13
N ILE A 90 -11.30 -0.57 6.21
CA ILE A 90 -10.96 0.37 7.27
C ILE A 90 -12.19 0.58 8.17
N PRO A 91 -12.14 0.22 9.47
CA PRO A 91 -13.27 0.38 10.36
C PRO A 91 -13.48 1.86 10.74
N ILE A 92 -14.64 2.43 10.40
CA ILE A 92 -14.99 3.81 10.73
C ILE A 92 -16.01 3.83 11.88
N LYS A 93 -15.69 4.55 12.96
CA LYS A 93 -16.59 4.72 14.12
C LYS A 93 -17.46 5.97 13.93
N LEU A 94 -18.76 5.79 13.79
CA LEU A 94 -19.74 6.88 13.63
C LEU A 94 -20.96 6.66 14.52
N SER A 95 -21.63 7.76 14.89
CA SER A 95 -22.97 7.68 15.47
C SER A 95 -23.97 7.16 14.43
N LYS A 96 -25.09 6.55 14.87
CA LYS A 96 -26.16 6.12 13.94
C LYS A 96 -26.70 7.28 13.09
N THR A 97 -26.76 8.47 13.68
CA THR A 97 -27.24 9.68 12.99
C THR A 97 -26.27 10.12 11.91
N ASP A 98 -24.97 10.12 12.19
CA ASP A 98 -23.96 10.55 11.22
C ASP A 98 -23.77 9.52 10.11
N PHE A 99 -23.86 8.22 10.44
CA PHE A 99 -23.88 7.17 9.42
C PHE A 99 -25.06 7.34 8.46
N LYS A 100 -26.26 7.63 8.98
CA LYS A 100 -27.44 7.90 8.13
C LYS A 100 -27.23 9.13 7.23
N ARG A 101 -26.62 10.19 7.75
CA ARG A 101 -26.27 11.40 6.97
C ARG A 101 -25.25 11.09 5.88
N LEU A 102 -24.25 10.26 6.17
CA LEU A 102 -23.26 9.81 5.19
C LEU A 102 -23.92 9.02 4.06
N CYS A 103 -24.83 8.10 4.38
CA CYS A 103 -25.62 7.37 3.38
C CYS A 103 -26.43 8.31 2.49
N TYR A 104 -27.07 9.33 3.06
CA TYR A 104 -27.81 10.32 2.27
C TYR A 104 -26.90 11.19 1.41
N LYS A 105 -25.74 11.58 1.91
CA LYS A 105 -24.75 12.34 1.13
C LYS A 105 -24.28 11.55 -0.09
N ALA A 106 -24.01 10.26 0.08
CA ALA A 106 -23.64 9.37 -1.01
C ALA A 106 -24.80 9.17 -2.00
N GLY A 107 -26.01 8.91 -1.50
CA GLY A 107 -27.20 8.69 -2.34
C GLY A 107 -27.62 9.91 -3.17
N VAL A 108 -27.41 11.14 -2.68
CA VAL A 108 -27.65 12.37 -3.46
C VAL A 108 -26.70 12.47 -4.67
N ALA A 109 -25.50 11.90 -4.57
CA ALA A 109 -24.51 11.85 -5.62
C ALA A 109 -24.60 10.58 -6.50
N ASP A 110 -25.59 9.72 -6.27
CA ASP A 110 -25.71 8.39 -6.90
C ASP A 110 -24.47 7.51 -6.70
N LEU A 111 -23.86 7.61 -5.52
CA LEU A 111 -22.68 6.83 -5.12
C LEU A 111 -23.00 5.89 -3.96
N THR A 112 -22.23 4.80 -3.87
CA THR A 112 -22.12 4.05 -2.62
C THR A 112 -21.33 4.86 -1.59
N VAL A 113 -21.48 4.54 -0.29
CA VAL A 113 -20.64 5.17 0.75
C VAL A 113 -19.16 4.92 0.50
N GLY A 114 -18.80 3.70 0.06
CA GLY A 114 -17.43 3.36 -0.34
C GLY A 114 -16.94 4.25 -1.47
N GLY A 115 -17.71 4.35 -2.57
CA GLY A 115 -17.35 5.19 -3.72
C GLY A 115 -17.18 6.66 -3.36
N LEU A 116 -18.04 7.21 -2.48
CA LEU A 116 -17.88 8.59 -2.00
C LEU A 116 -16.57 8.77 -1.22
N LEU A 117 -16.24 7.84 -0.33
CA LEU A 117 -15.03 7.91 0.49
C LEU A 117 -13.76 7.64 -0.35
N GLU A 118 -13.81 6.73 -1.32
CA GLU A 118 -12.72 6.44 -2.25
C GLU A 118 -12.31 7.69 -3.03
N ASN A 119 -13.28 8.49 -3.47
CA ASN A 119 -13.03 9.78 -4.15
C ASN A 119 -12.34 10.78 -3.21
N PHE A 120 -12.86 10.95 -1.99
CA PHE A 120 -12.26 11.85 -1.01
C PHE A 120 -10.84 11.43 -0.63
N ILE A 121 -10.60 10.13 -0.42
CA ILE A 121 -9.27 9.59 -0.13
C ILE A 121 -8.33 9.82 -1.31
N GLY A 122 -8.81 9.63 -2.54
CA GLY A 122 -8.04 9.92 -3.75
C GLY A 122 -7.55 11.37 -3.81
N ASP A 123 -8.39 12.33 -3.42
CA ASP A 123 -7.99 13.73 -3.33
C ASP A 123 -7.04 14.00 -2.15
N LEU A 124 -7.25 13.33 -1.01
CA LEU A 124 -6.41 13.47 0.18
C LEU A 124 -4.96 13.02 -0.03
N ILE A 125 -4.76 11.91 -0.74
CA ILE A 125 -3.42 11.32 -0.92
C ILE A 125 -2.80 11.61 -2.28
N GLY A 126 -3.49 12.38 -3.14
CA GLY A 126 -3.07 12.57 -4.54
C GLY A 126 -3.07 11.28 -5.35
N GLY A 127 -3.99 10.35 -5.05
CA GLY A 127 -4.05 9.02 -5.63
C GLY A 127 -4.65 8.96 -7.04
N GLU A 128 -4.77 7.73 -7.58
CA GLU A 128 -5.24 7.45 -8.94
C GLU A 128 -6.65 7.99 -9.24
N ARG A 129 -7.49 8.15 -8.20
CA ARG A 129 -8.90 8.55 -8.30
C ARG A 129 -9.14 9.96 -7.74
N THR A 130 -8.28 10.90 -8.14
CA THR A 130 -8.47 12.32 -7.81
C THR A 130 -9.52 12.97 -8.71
N ASN A 131 -10.34 13.86 -8.15
CA ASN A 131 -11.37 14.62 -8.85
C ASN A 131 -10.81 15.85 -9.59
N GLY A 132 -9.58 16.27 -9.28
CA GLY A 132 -8.97 17.43 -9.91
C GLY A 132 -7.94 18.12 -9.02
N SER A 133 -7.21 19.07 -9.59
CA SER A 133 -6.23 19.88 -8.84
C SER A 133 -6.88 20.75 -7.78
N ASP A 134 -8.09 21.25 -8.06
CA ASP A 134 -8.79 22.17 -7.17
C ASP A 134 -9.31 21.42 -5.94
N GLU A 135 -9.83 20.20 -6.13
CA GLU A 135 -10.26 19.33 -5.04
C GLU A 135 -9.09 18.96 -4.13
N ARG A 136 -7.94 18.57 -4.71
CA ARG A 136 -6.72 18.33 -3.93
C ARG A 136 -6.28 19.56 -3.15
N MET A 137 -6.32 20.74 -3.77
CA MET A 137 -6.01 22.00 -3.10
C MET A 137 -6.95 22.27 -1.91
N TYR A 138 -8.25 22.00 -2.04
CA TYR A 138 -9.20 22.18 -0.95
C TYR A 138 -9.03 21.15 0.17
N VAL A 139 -8.72 19.89 -0.18
CA VAL A 139 -8.47 18.85 0.81
C VAL A 139 -7.16 19.12 1.57
N GLU A 140 -6.12 19.60 0.90
CA GLU A 140 -4.89 20.03 1.56
C GLU A 140 -5.17 21.17 2.55
N GLN A 141 -5.90 22.21 2.12
CA GLN A 141 -6.32 23.28 3.04
C GLN A 141 -7.14 22.77 4.23
N TRP A 142 -8.01 21.77 4.03
CA TRP A 142 -8.72 21.13 5.12
C TRP A 142 -7.76 20.40 6.07
N PHE A 143 -6.82 19.63 5.53
CA PHE A 143 -5.81 18.89 6.29
C PHE A 143 -4.95 19.84 7.14
N GLU A 144 -4.50 20.95 6.55
CA GLU A 144 -3.74 21.99 7.24
C GLU A 144 -4.55 22.67 8.34
N ARG A 145 -5.80 23.04 8.06
CA ARG A 145 -6.66 23.76 9.02
C ARG A 145 -7.16 22.88 10.15
N CYS A 146 -7.23 21.57 9.95
CA CYS A 146 -7.47 20.60 11.00
C CYS A 146 -6.26 20.40 11.92
N TRP A 147 -5.16 21.11 11.66
CA TRP A 147 -3.88 20.97 12.37
C TRP A 147 -3.31 19.56 12.23
N PHE A 148 -3.69 18.84 11.16
CA PHE A 148 -3.06 17.56 10.82
C PHE A 148 -1.69 17.77 10.18
N SER A 149 -1.46 18.92 9.52
CA SER A 149 -0.15 19.30 8.97
C SER A 149 0.64 20.29 9.83
N PHE A 150 0.04 20.87 10.88
CA PHE A 150 0.69 21.95 11.63
C PHE A 150 1.71 21.37 12.61
N ASP A 151 2.86 21.01 12.06
CA ASP A 151 4.09 20.77 12.79
C ASP A 151 5.25 21.35 11.99
N TYR A 152 5.64 22.58 12.33
CA TYR A 152 6.92 23.16 11.88
C TYR A 152 8.09 22.53 12.66
N GLY A 153 8.15 21.19 12.64
CA GLY A 153 9.07 20.34 13.39
C GLY A 153 8.32 19.08 13.81
N THR A 154 8.61 17.94 13.19
CA THR A 154 7.89 16.68 13.44
C THR A 154 7.91 16.33 14.94
N THR A 155 6.77 16.44 15.63
CA THR A 155 6.66 16.19 17.08
C THR A 155 6.86 14.74 17.46
N SER A 156 6.78 13.81 16.51
CA SER A 156 6.97 12.38 16.74
C SER A 156 8.00 11.80 15.79
N PHE A 157 8.68 10.77 16.26
CA PHE A 157 9.61 9.99 15.47
C PHE A 157 8.89 9.34 14.28
N LEU A 158 7.64 8.88 14.46
CA LEU A 158 6.85 8.32 13.36
C LEU A 158 6.62 9.32 12.22
N SER A 159 6.24 10.58 12.54
CA SER A 159 6.05 11.60 11.51
C SER A 159 7.34 11.91 10.77
N TYR A 160 8.48 11.94 11.48
CA TYR A 160 9.79 12.08 10.87
C TYR A 160 10.07 10.96 9.86
N LEU A 161 9.83 9.71 10.25
CA LEU A 161 10.06 8.55 9.38
C LEU A 161 9.15 8.56 8.15
N CYS A 162 7.88 8.94 8.29
CA CYS A 162 6.97 9.04 7.15
C CYS A 162 7.37 10.15 6.16
N ASN A 163 7.83 11.30 6.67
CA ASN A 163 8.24 12.43 5.83
C ASN A 163 9.59 12.19 5.13
N THR A 164 10.44 11.33 5.70
CA THR A 164 11.76 10.97 5.14
C THR A 164 11.76 9.63 4.40
N ASP A 165 10.60 8.99 4.26
CA ASP A 165 10.44 7.68 3.60
C ASP A 165 11.31 6.56 4.22
N MET A 166 11.51 6.62 5.54
CA MET A 166 12.38 5.72 6.31
C MET A 166 11.60 4.57 6.98
N THR A 167 10.27 4.51 6.82
CA THR A 167 9.43 3.57 7.59
C THR A 167 9.73 2.10 7.29
N ASP A 168 10.01 1.75 6.04
CA ASP A 168 10.28 0.36 5.65
C ASP A 168 11.67 -0.10 6.11
N TYR A 169 12.63 0.82 6.13
CA TYR A 169 13.96 0.56 6.66
C TYR A 169 13.93 0.35 8.18
N ILE A 170 13.23 1.21 8.92
CA ILE A 170 13.02 1.02 10.37
C ILE A 170 12.27 -0.28 10.68
N GLU A 171 11.28 -0.65 9.86
CA GLU A 171 10.61 -1.95 10.00
C GLU A 171 11.61 -3.11 9.90
N GLY A 172 12.54 -3.08 8.95
CA GLY A 172 13.62 -4.07 8.82
C GLY A 172 14.51 -4.15 10.07
N LEU A 173 15.01 -3.00 10.56
CA LEU A 173 15.83 -2.96 11.78
C LEU A 173 15.09 -3.52 13.00
N LEU A 174 13.80 -3.20 13.14
CA LEU A 174 12.99 -3.71 14.24
C LEU A 174 12.73 -5.22 14.14
N GLU A 175 12.53 -5.76 12.93
CA GLU A 175 12.39 -7.19 12.69
C GLU A 175 13.69 -7.96 12.99
N GLU A 176 14.85 -7.41 12.62
CA GLU A 176 16.17 -7.98 12.94
C GLU A 176 16.42 -8.00 14.44
N LEU A 177 16.12 -6.91 15.16
CA LEU A 177 16.22 -6.88 16.61
C LEU A 177 15.30 -7.90 17.28
N GLU A 178 14.06 -8.03 16.81
CA GLU A 178 13.12 -9.04 17.30
C GLU A 178 13.61 -10.47 17.03
N TYR A 179 14.25 -10.72 15.88
CA TYR A 179 14.89 -11.99 15.57
C TYR A 179 16.00 -12.32 16.58
N TYR A 180 16.95 -11.41 16.80
CA TYR A 180 18.02 -11.64 17.77
C TYR A 180 17.51 -11.79 19.20
N ASP A 181 16.49 -11.03 19.59
CA ASP A 181 15.85 -11.12 20.91
C ASP A 181 15.09 -12.44 21.12
N SER A 182 14.74 -13.14 20.04
CA SER A 182 14.09 -14.46 20.09
C SER A 182 15.08 -15.62 20.29
N ILE A 183 16.39 -15.39 20.13
CA ILE A 183 17.42 -16.42 20.25
C ILE A 183 17.82 -16.59 21.72
N ASP A 184 17.57 -17.78 22.28
CA ASP A 184 17.84 -18.11 23.68
C ASP A 184 19.29 -17.83 24.13
N LYS A 185 20.26 -18.02 23.23
CA LYS A 185 21.67 -17.78 23.51
C LYS A 185 22.44 -17.37 22.27
N LEU A 186 22.57 -16.06 22.09
CA LEU A 186 23.43 -15.46 21.09
C LEU A 186 24.90 -15.80 21.33
N ASP A 187 25.62 -16.17 20.26
CA ASP A 187 27.07 -16.23 20.25
C ASP A 187 27.69 -14.82 20.24
N ASN A 188 29.03 -14.72 20.21
CA ASN A 188 29.69 -13.41 20.26
C ASN A 188 29.51 -12.59 18.98
N TYR A 189 29.38 -13.26 17.84
CA TYR A 189 29.20 -12.62 16.55
C TYR A 189 27.77 -12.08 16.43
N GLU A 190 26.76 -12.87 16.79
CA GLU A 190 25.35 -12.45 16.78
C GLU A 190 25.08 -11.31 17.78
N LYS A 191 25.78 -11.28 18.92
CA LYS A 191 25.71 -10.14 19.86
C LYS A 191 26.25 -8.85 19.26
N MET A 192 27.32 -8.95 18.47
CA MET A 192 27.93 -7.82 17.80
C MET A 192 26.98 -7.27 16.73
N GLU A 193 26.42 -8.15 15.88
CA GLU A 193 25.42 -7.74 14.87
C GLU A 193 24.19 -7.10 15.51
N ARG A 194 23.60 -7.71 16.54
CA ARG A 194 22.46 -7.11 17.28
C ARG A 194 22.80 -5.71 17.82
N GLN A 195 24.02 -5.51 18.30
CA GLN A 195 24.47 -4.22 18.81
C GLN A 195 24.62 -3.19 17.69
N GLU A 196 25.10 -3.58 16.51
CA GLU A 196 25.20 -2.70 15.34
C GLU A 196 23.81 -2.23 14.88
N VAL A 197 22.84 -3.15 14.77
CA VAL A 197 21.44 -2.80 14.42
C VAL A 197 20.83 -1.86 15.46
N GLN A 198 21.08 -2.08 16.76
CA GLN A 198 20.62 -1.19 17.83
C GLN A 198 21.24 0.21 17.72
N GLN A 199 22.54 0.30 17.41
CA GLN A 199 23.23 1.57 17.25
C GLN A 199 22.72 2.37 16.05
N GLU A 200 22.45 1.69 14.94
CA GLU A 200 21.88 2.30 13.73
C GLU A 200 20.48 2.88 14.02
N LEU A 201 19.63 2.14 14.72
CA LEU A 201 18.32 2.63 15.16
C LEU A 201 18.42 3.86 16.09
N GLU A 202 19.38 3.85 17.03
CA GLU A 202 19.64 4.97 17.93
C GLU A 202 20.23 6.19 17.21
N GLU A 203 21.04 5.98 16.16
CA GLU A 203 21.57 7.06 15.32
C GLU A 203 20.44 7.75 14.54
N ILE A 204 19.54 6.99 13.94
CA ILE A 204 18.37 7.56 13.23
C ILE A 204 17.48 8.34 14.20
N PHE A 205 17.28 7.82 15.41
CA PHE A 205 16.54 8.54 16.45
C PHE A 205 17.26 9.83 16.89
N SER A 206 18.59 9.81 16.96
CA SER A 206 19.39 10.99 17.30
C SER A 206 19.29 12.05 16.20
N ASN A 207 19.37 11.66 14.93
CA ASN A 207 19.16 12.55 13.77
C ASN A 207 17.78 13.20 13.81
N TYR A 208 16.73 12.42 14.13
CA TYR A 208 15.39 12.95 14.37
C TYR A 208 15.41 14.05 15.45
N LYS A 209 16.03 13.81 16.61
CA LYS A 209 16.09 14.81 17.70
C LYS A 209 16.82 16.08 17.27
N GLU A 210 17.93 15.94 16.55
CA GLU A 210 18.75 17.07 16.08
C GLU A 210 18.05 17.90 15.00
N GLU A 211 17.55 17.26 13.95
CA GLU A 211 16.91 17.93 12.81
C GLU A 211 15.60 18.61 13.23
N CYS A 212 14.85 17.95 14.11
CA CYS A 212 13.52 18.41 14.53
C CYS A 212 13.57 19.24 15.82
N LYS A 213 14.75 19.40 16.42
CA LYS A 213 14.99 20.15 17.67
C LYS A 213 14.11 19.68 18.82
N VAL A 214 13.97 18.36 18.96
CA VAL A 214 13.16 17.72 20.01
C VAL A 214 14.08 17.35 21.17
N GLU A 215 13.94 18.06 22.30
CA GLU A 215 14.79 17.84 23.47
C GLU A 215 14.22 16.73 24.38
N ASP A 216 12.90 16.72 24.60
CA ASP A 216 12.20 15.84 25.56
C ASP A 216 11.32 14.79 24.87
N CYS A 217 11.93 13.71 24.39
CA CYS A 217 11.22 12.53 23.90
C CYS A 217 11.90 11.23 24.38
N CYS A 218 11.09 10.23 24.75
CA CYS A 218 11.57 8.92 25.19
C CYS A 218 11.66 7.96 24.01
N PHE A 219 12.85 7.37 23.80
CA PHE A 219 13.10 6.39 22.74
C PHE A 219 12.09 5.24 22.78
N GLU A 220 11.90 4.61 23.94
CA GLU A 220 10.99 3.47 24.10
C GLU A 220 9.54 3.82 23.74
N GLU A 221 9.07 5.00 24.15
CA GLU A 221 7.70 5.45 23.86
C GLU A 221 7.49 5.74 22.37
N GLU A 222 8.47 6.38 21.73
CA GLU A 222 8.43 6.67 20.29
C GLU A 222 8.52 5.40 19.45
N ILE A 223 9.43 4.48 19.78
CA ILE A 223 9.51 3.17 19.11
C ILE A 223 8.21 2.39 19.29
N LYS A 224 7.56 2.45 20.46
CA LYS A 224 6.27 1.81 20.67
C LYS A 224 5.18 2.39 19.76
N LYS A 225 5.16 3.71 19.52
CA LYS A 225 4.24 4.35 18.56
C LYS A 225 4.50 3.83 17.14
N VAL A 226 5.77 3.74 16.73
CA VAL A 226 6.16 3.20 15.42
C VAL A 226 5.71 1.75 15.27
N LYS A 227 5.99 0.87 16.25
CA LYS A 227 5.56 -0.54 16.24
C LYS A 227 4.05 -0.69 16.14
N ASN A 228 3.29 0.12 16.90
CA ASN A 228 1.83 0.10 16.84
C ASN A 228 1.32 0.47 15.44
N TRP A 229 1.89 1.51 14.83
CA TRP A 229 1.52 1.94 13.48
C TRP A 229 1.91 0.90 12.42
N LEU A 230 3.10 0.31 12.50
CA LEU A 230 3.53 -0.77 11.60
C LEU A 230 2.59 -1.98 11.68
N ASN A 231 2.20 -2.39 12.89
CA ASN A 231 1.25 -3.48 13.08
C ASN A 231 -0.14 -3.14 12.53
N GLU A 232 -0.64 -1.92 12.75
CA GLU A 232 -1.90 -1.45 12.16
C GLU A 232 -1.83 -1.44 10.62
N ARG A 233 -0.75 -0.92 10.03
CA ARG A 233 -0.47 -0.93 8.59
C ARG A 233 -0.49 -2.35 8.03
N LYS A 234 0.26 -3.28 8.64
CA LYS A 234 0.29 -4.71 8.27
C LYS A 234 -1.11 -5.33 8.33
N ASN A 235 -1.88 -5.05 9.38
CA ASN A 235 -3.25 -5.57 9.49
C ASN A 235 -4.14 -5.11 8.34
N TYR A 236 -4.10 -3.83 7.96
CA TYR A 236 -4.85 -3.33 6.82
C TYR A 236 -4.44 -4.01 5.51
N MET A 237 -3.14 -4.26 5.31
CA MET A 237 -2.63 -4.96 4.12
C MET A 237 -3.01 -6.46 4.09
N ASN A 238 -3.08 -7.10 5.26
CA ASN A 238 -3.41 -8.53 5.39
C ASN A 238 -4.92 -8.83 5.38
N HIS A 239 -5.78 -7.83 5.59
CA HIS A 239 -7.25 -8.01 5.64
C HIS A 239 -7.88 -8.59 4.35
N THR A 240 -7.10 -8.72 3.26
CA THR A 240 -7.40 -9.52 2.06
C THR A 240 -7.77 -10.99 2.39
N GLU A 241 -7.25 -11.54 3.49
CA GLU A 241 -7.47 -12.95 3.90
C GLU A 241 -8.76 -13.20 4.69
N LEU A 242 -9.34 -12.18 5.34
CA LEU A 242 -10.45 -12.39 6.27
C LEU A 242 -11.78 -12.76 5.59
N TYR A 243 -11.95 -12.42 4.31
CA TYR A 243 -13.06 -12.92 3.51
C TYR A 243 -12.90 -14.38 3.09
N GLN A 244 -11.66 -14.92 3.02
CA GLN A 244 -11.45 -16.34 2.69
C GLN A 244 -11.84 -17.28 3.85
N LYS A 245 -11.75 -16.82 5.10
CA LYS A 245 -12.18 -17.59 6.29
C LYS A 245 -13.70 -17.58 6.49
N GLN A 246 -14.40 -16.52 6.07
CA GLN A 246 -15.86 -16.46 6.23
C GLN A 246 -16.62 -17.36 5.24
N GLU A 247 -16.15 -17.52 3.99
CA GLU A 247 -16.80 -18.43 3.03
C GLU A 247 -16.66 -19.92 3.44
N LYS A 248 -15.53 -20.30 4.07
CA LYS A 248 -15.34 -21.67 4.61
C LYS A 248 -16.22 -21.97 5.84
N ASN A 249 -16.58 -20.97 6.63
CA ASN A 249 -17.41 -21.14 7.83
C ASN A 249 -18.92 -21.04 7.58
N THR A 250 -19.34 -20.58 6.39
CA THR A 250 -20.77 -20.46 6.03
C THR A 250 -21.26 -21.63 5.15
N SER A 251 -20.39 -22.60 4.86
CA SER A 251 -20.69 -23.80 4.06
C SER A 251 -20.78 -25.09 4.90
N ARG A 252 -21.24 -25.00 6.16
CA ARG A 252 -21.54 -26.16 7.01
C ARG A 252 -22.98 -26.17 7.47
#